data_AF-A0A4Y8BPN9-F1
#
_entry.id   AF-A0A4Y8BPN9-F1
#
_cell.length_a   1.000
_cell.length_b   1.000
_cell.length_c   1.000
_cell.angle_alpha   90.00
_cell.angle_beta   90.00
_cell.angle_gamma   90.00
#
_symmetry.space_group_name_H-M   'P 1'
#
loop_
_entity.id
_entity.type
_entity.pdbx_description
1 polymer ?
#
loop_
_entity_poly.entity_id
_entity_poly.type
_entity_poly.pdbx_seq_one_letter_code
_entity_poly.pdbx_strand_id
1 'polypeptide(L)'
;MDIIFANQSLYYIPKTKLKQNILEFYEILNQNGILFATMMSEKNYYFKNSEKENENGLRKVSIKGRLNETTYIHFVKNTDELTELFKPFETLFLGDYDPINFYNFEGSAHHYIYIGIKK
;
A
#
# COMPACT_ATOMS: atom_id res chain seq x y z
N MET A 1 -12.20 -10.62 -15.49
CA MET A 1 -10.75 -10.32 -15.41
C MET A 1 -10.12 -11.32 -14.45
N ASP A 2 -8.94 -11.87 -14.75
CA ASP A 2 -8.36 -12.96 -13.93
C ASP A 2 -7.29 -12.48 -12.95
N ILE A 3 -6.63 -11.35 -13.23
CA ILE A 3 -5.62 -10.76 -12.38
C ILE A 3 -5.80 -9.24 -12.35
N ILE A 4 -5.77 -8.65 -11.16
CA ILE A 4 -5.55 -7.22 -10.93
C ILE A 4 -4.15 -7.06 -10.35
N PHE A 5 -3.35 -6.16 -10.93
CA PHE A 5 -2.00 -5.88 -10.47
C PHE A 5 -1.87 -4.39 -10.09
N ALA A 6 -1.79 -4.12 -8.79
CA ALA A 6 -1.78 -2.79 -8.18
C ALA A 6 -0.51 -2.56 -7.37
N ASN A 7 0.64 -2.57 -8.06
CA ASN A 7 1.93 -2.31 -7.44
C ASN A 7 2.19 -0.81 -7.33
N GLN A 8 2.50 -0.34 -6.12
CA GLN A 8 2.94 1.02 -5.83
C GLN A 8 1.96 2.12 -6.24
N SER A 9 0.65 1.85 -6.13
CA SER A 9 -0.40 2.77 -6.60
C SER A 9 -1.48 3.08 -5.57
N LEU A 10 -1.87 2.11 -4.73
CA LEU A 10 -3.07 2.23 -3.90
C LEU A 10 -2.89 3.12 -2.67
N TYR A 11 -1.66 3.26 -2.15
CA TYR A 11 -1.41 4.04 -0.94
C TYR A 11 -1.51 5.56 -1.13
N TYR A 12 -1.81 6.06 -2.33
CA TYR A 12 -2.14 7.47 -2.56
C TYR A 12 -3.65 7.76 -2.45
N ILE A 13 -4.47 6.72 -2.27
CA ILE A 13 -5.93 6.83 -2.29
C ILE A 13 -6.47 7.05 -0.86
N PRO A 14 -7.37 8.03 -0.65
CA PRO A 14 -8.08 8.20 0.63
C PRO A 14 -8.71 6.90 1.13
N LYS A 15 -8.64 6.63 2.43
CA LYS A 15 -9.04 5.35 3.03
C LYS A 15 -10.47 4.91 2.69
N THR A 16 -11.41 5.84 2.63
CA THR A 16 -12.82 5.57 2.27
C THR A 16 -12.98 5.17 0.81
N LYS A 17 -12.31 5.88 -0.11
CA LYS A 17 -12.30 5.56 -1.54
C LYS A 17 -11.58 4.26 -1.81
N LEU A 18 -10.44 4.03 -1.14
CA LEU A 18 -9.67 2.80 -1.29
C LEU A 18 -10.54 1.58 -0.96
N LYS A 19 -11.31 1.61 0.13
CA LYS A 19 -12.26 0.54 0.47
C LYS A 19 -13.29 0.28 -0.64
N GLN A 20 -13.82 1.34 -1.25
CA GLN A 20 -14.73 1.21 -2.39
C GLN A 20 -14.03 0.58 -3.60
N ASN A 21 -12.81 1.02 -3.91
CA ASN A 21 -12.03 0.44 -5.02
C ASN A 21 -11.68 -1.03 -4.80
N ILE A 22 -11.42 -1.47 -3.56
CA ILE A 22 -11.22 -2.90 -3.26
C ILE A 22 -12.50 -3.71 -3.51
N LEU A 23 -13.68 -3.16 -3.18
CA LEU A 23 -14.95 -3.81 -3.50
C LEU A 23 -15.17 -3.88 -5.02
N GLU A 24 -14.92 -2.80 -5.75
CA GLU A 24 -14.99 -2.77 -7.21
C GLU A 24 -14.03 -3.80 -7.83
N PHE A 25 -12.80 -3.92 -7.32
CA PHE A 25 -11.83 -4.94 -7.74
C PHE A 25 -12.37 -6.36 -7.52
N TYR A 26 -13.01 -6.60 -6.38
CA TYR A 26 -13.64 -7.88 -6.10
C TYR A 26 -14.79 -8.17 -7.06
N GLU A 27 -15.62 -7.19 -7.38
CA GLU A 27 -16.76 -7.36 -8.29
C GLU A 27 -16.32 -7.73 -9.71
N ILE A 28 -15.32 -7.03 -10.25
CA ILE A 28 -14.87 -7.20 -11.65
C ILE A 28 -13.94 -8.41 -11.87
N LEU A 29 -13.34 -8.96 -10.81
CA LEU A 29 -12.56 -10.20 -10.90
C LEU A 29 -13.48 -11.40 -11.12
N ASN A 30 -12.99 -12.34 -11.94
CA ASN A 30 -13.63 -13.64 -12.11
C ASN A 30 -13.46 -14.47 -10.82
N GLN A 31 -14.28 -15.51 -10.67
CA GLN A 31 -14.10 -16.50 -9.61
C GLN A 31 -12.69 -17.11 -9.67
N ASN A 32 -12.01 -17.22 -8.52
CA ASN A 32 -10.58 -17.56 -8.40
C ASN A 32 -9.59 -16.55 -9.01
N GLY A 33 -10.06 -15.35 -9.39
CA GLY A 33 -9.20 -14.26 -9.83
C GLY A 33 -8.31 -13.74 -8.70
N ILE A 34 -7.12 -13.25 -9.06
CA ILE A 34 -6.07 -12.84 -8.12
C ILE A 34 -5.96 -11.31 -8.06
N LEU A 35 -5.83 -10.77 -6.86
CA LEU A 35 -5.36 -9.40 -6.62
C LEU A 35 -3.93 -9.45 -6.11
N PHE A 36 -3.01 -8.80 -6.83
CA PHE A 36 -1.69 -8.47 -6.33
C PHE A 36 -1.65 -6.97 -6.02
N ALA A 37 -1.24 -6.59 -4.81
CA ALA A 37 -1.09 -5.19 -4.43
C ALA A 37 0.12 -4.97 -3.52
N THR A 38 0.63 -3.74 -3.52
CA THR A 38 1.66 -3.33 -2.54
C THR A 38 1.25 -2.06 -1.79
N MET A 39 1.64 -2.00 -0.52
CA MET A 39 1.37 -0.87 0.38
C MET A 39 2.66 -0.43 1.07
N MET A 40 2.90 0.88 1.19
CA MET A 40 4.02 1.38 1.99
C MET A 40 3.80 1.07 3.47
N SER A 41 4.84 0.60 4.16
CA SER A 41 4.77 0.39 5.61
C SER A 41 5.26 1.60 6.37
N GLU A 42 4.94 1.68 7.67
CA GLU A 42 5.52 2.69 8.56
C GLU A 42 7.05 2.57 8.73
N LYS A 43 7.67 1.47 8.28
CA LYS A 43 9.14 1.32 8.25
C LYS A 43 9.78 2.13 7.11
N ASN A 44 9.00 2.49 6.09
CA ASN A 44 9.47 3.26 4.94
C ASN A 44 9.96 4.65 5.38
N TYR A 45 11.06 5.13 4.80
CA TYR A 45 11.69 6.41 5.18
C TYR A 45 10.78 7.62 4.95
N TYR A 46 9.79 7.51 4.04
CA TYR A 46 8.75 8.51 3.84
C TYR A 46 7.96 8.76 5.14
N PHE A 47 7.76 7.72 5.98
CA PHE A 47 7.00 7.84 7.23
C PHE A 47 7.66 8.80 8.22
N LYS A 48 9.00 8.80 8.31
CA LYS A 48 9.76 9.71 9.19
C LYS A 48 9.61 11.18 8.78
N ASN A 49 9.32 11.43 7.51
CA ASN A 49 9.13 12.76 6.93
C ASN A 49 7.63 13.13 6.80
N SER A 50 6.77 12.43 7.54
CA SER A 50 5.32 12.59 7.47
C SER A 50 4.72 13.33 8.66
N GLU A 51 3.71 14.15 8.38
CA GLU A 51 2.85 14.75 9.40
C GLU A 51 1.88 13.71 10.00
N LYS A 52 1.07 14.11 10.98
CA LYS A 52 0.01 13.23 11.51
C LYS A 52 -1.00 12.88 10.41
N GLU A 53 -1.59 11.70 10.53
CA GLU A 53 -2.67 11.26 9.64
C GLU A 53 -3.85 12.24 9.71
N ASN A 54 -4.39 12.58 8.53
CA ASN A 54 -5.56 13.44 8.39
C ASN A 54 -6.86 12.61 8.41
N GLU A 55 -8.00 13.31 8.35
CA GLU A 55 -9.35 12.70 8.32
C GLU A 55 -9.59 11.73 7.15
N ASN A 56 -8.77 11.80 6.08
CA ASN A 56 -8.85 10.94 4.91
C ASN A 56 -7.99 9.67 5.04
N GLY A 57 -7.30 9.47 6.16
CA GLY A 57 -6.39 8.34 6.36
C GLY A 57 -5.06 8.49 5.63
N LEU A 58 -4.69 9.72 5.25
CA LEU A 58 -3.44 10.03 4.56
C LEU A 58 -2.52 10.87 5.44
N ARG A 59 -1.22 10.61 5.36
CA ARG A 59 -0.19 11.44 5.97
C ARG A 59 0.47 12.29 4.89
N LYS A 60 0.55 13.61 5.13
CA LYS A 60 1.32 14.49 4.25
C LYS A 60 2.81 14.22 4.46
N VAL A 61 3.50 13.81 3.40
CA VAL A 61 4.94 13.56 3.39
C VAL A 61 5.63 14.67 2.62
N SER A 62 6.64 15.28 3.23
CA SER A 62 7.45 16.32 2.58
C SER A 62 8.90 15.89 2.55
N ILE A 63 9.40 15.51 1.37
CA ILE A 63 10.80 15.12 1.19
C ILE A 63 11.57 16.30 0.62
N LYS A 64 12.71 16.60 1.24
CA LYS A 64 13.69 17.58 0.77
C LYS A 64 15.02 16.87 0.59
N GLY A 65 15.60 16.96 -0.60
CA GLY A 65 16.85 16.26 -0.93
C GLY A 65 16.92 15.97 -2.42
N ARG A 66 17.20 14.71 -2.79
CA ARG A 66 17.21 14.27 -4.18
C ARG A 66 15.83 14.47 -4.84
N LEU A 67 14.78 14.18 -4.08
CA LEU A 67 13.40 14.51 -4.41
C LEU A 67 12.99 15.74 -3.60
N ASN A 68 12.29 16.67 -4.25
CA ASN A 68 11.72 17.84 -3.62
C ASN A 68 10.20 17.83 -3.85
N GLU A 69 9.52 16.96 -3.11
CA GLU A 69 8.12 16.64 -3.34
C GLU A 69 7.30 16.71 -2.05
N THR A 70 6.03 17.05 -2.22
CA THR A 70 4.99 16.86 -1.21
C THR A 70 3.98 15.86 -1.75
N THR A 71 3.74 14.80 -1.00
CA THR A 71 2.78 13.74 -1.36
C THR A 71 1.93 13.35 -0.15
N TYR A 72 0.92 12.53 -0.37
CA TYR A 72 -0.04 12.09 0.65
C TYR A 72 -0.14 10.57 0.59
N ILE A 73 0.24 9.90 1.68
CA ILE A 73 0.41 8.45 1.69
C ILE A 73 -0.35 7.83 2.86
N HIS A 74 -1.07 6.75 2.56
CA HIS A 74 -1.65 5.82 3.50
C HIS A 74 -0.62 4.72 3.81
N PHE A 75 -0.04 4.78 5.00
CA PHE A 75 0.90 3.77 5.47
C PHE A 75 0.16 2.64 6.18
N VAL A 76 0.67 1.42 6.03
CA VAL A 76 0.15 0.24 6.73
C VAL A 76 1.12 -0.17 7.84
N LYS A 77 0.59 -0.38 9.04
CA LYS A 77 1.42 -0.69 10.21
C LYS A 77 1.93 -2.13 10.23
N ASN A 78 1.07 -3.08 9.85
CA ASN A 78 1.37 -4.50 9.92
C ASN A 78 0.50 -5.31 8.94
N THR A 79 0.77 -6.61 8.88
CA THR A 79 0.08 -7.58 8.00
C THR A 79 -1.40 -7.77 8.36
N ASP A 80 -1.80 -7.56 9.62
CA ASP A 80 -3.19 -7.69 10.04
C ASP A 80 -4.04 -6.54 9.49
N GLU A 81 -3.52 -5.31 9.56
CA GLU A 81 -4.14 -4.15 8.94
C GLU A 81 -4.19 -4.28 7.41
N LEU A 82 -3.14 -4.83 6.81
CA LEU A 82 -3.10 -5.13 5.37
C LEU A 82 -4.22 -6.11 4.98
N THR A 83 -4.38 -7.19 5.74
CA THR A 83 -5.41 -8.20 5.52
C THR A 83 -6.82 -7.61 5.67
N GLU A 84 -7.04 -6.77 6.67
CA GLU A 84 -8.32 -6.08 6.87
C GLU A 84 -8.64 -5.12 5.72
N LEU A 85 -7.64 -4.37 5.25
CA LEU A 85 -7.79 -3.40 4.16
C LEU A 85 -8.27 -4.04 2.86
N PHE A 86 -7.81 -5.26 2.58
CA PHE A 86 -8.11 -5.98 1.34
C PHE A 86 -9.30 -6.93 1.44
N LYS A 87 -10.09 -6.90 2.51
CA LYS A 87 -11.40 -7.59 2.51
C LYS A 87 -12.28 -7.04 1.37
N PRO A 88 -13.04 -7.91 0.66
CA PRO A 88 -13.40 -9.27 1.04
C PRO A 88 -12.54 -10.38 0.40
N PHE A 89 -11.37 -10.07 -0.17
CA PHE A 89 -10.50 -11.10 -0.71
C PHE A 89 -10.06 -12.10 0.36
N GLU A 90 -10.03 -13.39 0.01
CA GLU A 90 -9.34 -14.39 0.84
C GLU A 90 -7.83 -14.18 0.65
N THR A 91 -7.09 -14.11 1.76
CA THR A 91 -5.65 -13.87 1.70
C THR A 91 -4.92 -15.14 1.31
N LEU A 92 -4.20 -15.10 0.20
CA LEU A 92 -3.42 -16.24 -0.31
C LEU A 92 -1.97 -16.17 0.17
N PHE A 93 -1.32 -15.00 -0.02
CA PHE A 93 0.05 -14.76 0.44
C PHE A 93 0.22 -13.34 0.95
N LEU A 94 1.09 -13.20 1.94
CA LEU A 94 1.61 -11.93 2.43
C LEU A 94 3.13 -11.95 2.28
N GLY A 95 3.72 -10.81 1.98
CA GLY A 95 5.17 -10.65 1.92
C GLY A 95 5.56 -9.20 2.11
N ASP A 96 6.85 -8.94 1.96
CA ASP A 96 7.40 -7.59 1.93
C ASP A 96 8.68 -7.57 1.11
N TYR A 97 9.10 -6.37 0.74
CA TYR A 97 10.44 -6.12 0.22
C TYR A 97 10.96 -4.82 0.81
N ASP A 98 12.24 -4.82 1.12
CA ASP A 98 13.01 -3.63 1.46
C ASP A 98 14.32 -3.69 0.67
N PRO A 99 14.40 -3.00 -0.48
CA PRO A 99 15.56 -3.13 -1.36
C PRO A 99 16.83 -2.67 -0.62
N ILE A 100 17.91 -3.42 -0.77
CA ILE A 100 19.22 -3.04 -0.23
C ILE A 100 19.69 -1.79 -0.97
N ASN A 101 19.69 -0.66 -0.27
CA ASN A 101 20.11 0.59 -0.84
C ASN A 101 21.62 0.84 -0.58
N PHE A 102 22.37 1.14 -1.65
CA PHE A 102 23.79 1.46 -1.60
C PHE A 102 24.11 2.71 -0.75
N TYR A 103 25.38 2.88 -0.38
CA TYR A 103 25.86 3.95 0.52
C TYR A 103 25.35 5.36 0.13
N ASN A 104 24.85 6.12 1.12
CA ASN A 104 24.18 7.43 1.06
C ASN A 104 22.65 7.45 0.80
N PHE A 105 21.93 6.36 1.07
CA PHE A 105 20.48 6.33 0.84
C PHE A 105 19.63 6.86 2.02
N GLU A 106 18.49 7.49 1.70
CA GLU A 106 17.62 8.27 2.60
C GLU A 106 16.85 7.43 3.65
N GLY A 107 16.86 6.09 3.53
CA GLY A 107 16.38 5.15 4.56
C GLY A 107 15.84 3.82 4.02
N SER A 108 14.90 3.19 4.73
CA SER A 108 14.24 1.96 4.28
C SER A 108 13.22 2.28 3.18
N ALA A 109 13.14 1.49 2.12
CA ALA A 109 12.11 1.60 1.09
C ALA A 109 11.09 0.46 1.22
N HIS A 110 10.84 0.03 2.47
CA HIS A 110 9.99 -1.11 2.77
C HIS A 110 8.55 -0.94 2.27
N HIS A 111 8.04 -1.99 1.64
CA HIS A 111 6.64 -2.15 1.25
C HIS A 111 6.15 -3.53 1.62
N TYR A 112 4.88 -3.65 1.99
CA TYR A 112 4.20 -4.92 2.06
C TYR A 112 3.70 -5.34 0.68
N ILE A 113 3.65 -6.64 0.44
CA ILE A 113 2.99 -7.32 -0.68
C ILE A 113 1.76 -8.03 -0.12
N TYR A 114 0.62 -7.82 -0.75
CA TYR A 114 -0.62 -8.56 -0.53
C TYR A 114 -0.99 -9.33 -1.80
N ILE A 115 -1.27 -10.63 -1.65
CA ILE A 115 -1.85 -11.46 -2.70
C ILE A 115 -3.14 -12.07 -2.18
N GLY A 116 -4.27 -11.68 -2.76
CA GLY A 116 -5.60 -12.18 -2.42
C GLY A 116 -6.26 -12.90 -3.59
N ILE A 117 -7.23 -13.75 -3.28
CA ILE A 117 -8.04 -14.49 -4.27
C ILE A 117 -9.53 -14.23 -4.03
N LYS A 118 -10.28 -14.07 -5.12
CA LYS A 118 -11.76 -14.05 -5.09
C LYS A 118 -12.30 -15.47 -4.97
N LYS A 119 -13.05 -15.74 -3.91
CA LYS A 119 -13.68 -17.03 -3.63
C LYS A 119 -15.20 -16.90 -3.56
#